data_AF-A0A368THK5-F1
#
_entry.id   AF-A0A368THK5-F1
#
_cell.length_a   1.000
_cell.length_b   1.000
_cell.length_c   1.000
_cell.angle_alpha   90.00
_cell.angle_beta   90.00
_cell.angle_gamma   90.00
#
_symmetry.space_group_name_H-M   'P 1'
#
loop_
_entity.id
_entity.type
_entity.pdbx_description
1 polymer ?
#
loop_
_entity_poly.entity_id
_entity_poly.type
_entity_poly.pdbx_seq_one_letter_code
_entity_poly.pdbx_strand_id
1 'polypeptide(L)'
;MLILFGLNIVHMPFTESTGNHTVLSQDYNIIEVENYTAIQFRIKNYEEEKLNYSYLVLVNESVVDERNTTVIAGGTYLSVHYFYPEKVGNANVTILMFKEGELDPIDQITFPLRFKNTTA
;
A
#
# COMPACT_ATOMS: atom_id res chain seq x y z
N MET A 1 -19.25 -29.75 -29.83
CA MET A 1 -17.88 -29.58 -29.31
C MET A 1 -17.81 -28.17 -28.73
N LEU A 2 -17.84 -28.03 -27.41
CA LEU A 2 -17.86 -26.74 -26.71
C LEU A 2 -16.54 -26.64 -25.93
N ILE A 3 -15.67 -25.69 -26.29
CA ILE A 3 -14.43 -25.44 -25.55
C ILE A 3 -14.77 -24.39 -24.48
N LEU A 4 -14.92 -24.84 -23.24
CA LEU A 4 -15.03 -23.95 -22.08
C LEU A 4 -13.62 -23.43 -21.75
N PHE A 5 -13.36 -22.14 -22.02
CA PHE A 5 -12.16 -21.48 -21.52
C PHE A 5 -12.32 -21.22 -20.02
N GLY A 6 -11.59 -21.99 -19.22
CA GLY A 6 -11.49 -21.79 -17.78
C GLY A 6 -10.78 -20.46 -17.48
N LEU A 7 -11.53 -19.49 -16.99
CA LEU A 7 -11.03 -18.25 -16.42
C LEU A 7 -10.26 -18.59 -15.13
N ASN A 8 -8.93 -18.63 -15.19
CA ASN A 8 -8.10 -18.76 -14.00
C ASN A 8 -8.09 -17.40 -13.27
N ILE A 9 -9.05 -17.19 -12.38
CA ILE A 9 -9.00 -16.09 -11.42
C ILE A 9 -7.94 -16.46 -10.37
N VAL A 10 -6.73 -15.91 -10.52
CA VAL A 10 -5.68 -16.00 -9.52
C VAL A 10 -6.16 -15.26 -8.27
N HIS A 11 -6.68 -16.01 -7.30
CA HIS A 11 -6.94 -15.48 -5.97
C HIS A 11 -5.58 -15.33 -5.28
N MET A 12 -5.10 -14.09 -5.16
CA MET A 12 -4.01 -13.79 -4.24
C MET A 12 -4.56 -13.92 -2.81
N PRO A 13 -3.85 -14.61 -1.89
CA PRO A 13 -4.27 -14.67 -0.50
C PRO A 13 -4.11 -13.27 0.11
N PHE A 14 -5.22 -12.56 0.30
CA PHE A 14 -5.29 -11.47 1.27
C PHE A 14 -5.19 -12.12 2.65
N THR A 15 -4.11 -11.84 3.38
CA THR A 15 -4.09 -12.14 4.82
C THR A 15 -4.87 -11.02 5.48
N GLU A 16 -6.12 -11.27 5.84
CA GLU A 16 -6.91 -10.35 6.66
C GLU A 16 -6.24 -10.25 8.03
N SER A 17 -5.70 -9.08 8.34
CA SER A 17 -5.19 -8.76 9.67
C SER A 17 -6.35 -8.89 10.66
N THR A 18 -6.24 -9.86 11.56
CA THR A 18 -7.19 -10.12 12.64
C THR A 18 -6.93 -9.12 13.77
N GLY A 19 -7.35 -7.88 13.54
CA GLY A 19 -7.30 -6.80 14.53
C GLY A 19 -8.54 -5.93 14.40
N ASN A 20 -9.52 -6.16 15.27
CA ASN A 20 -10.50 -5.13 15.57
C ASN A 20 -9.72 -3.91 16.09
N HIS A 21 -9.61 -2.85 15.27
CA HIS A 21 -9.76 -1.43 15.60
C HIS A 21 -9.20 -0.53 14.48
N THR A 22 -10.12 -0.05 13.64
CA THR A 22 -10.27 1.37 13.27
C THR A 22 -9.10 2.15 12.64
N VAL A 23 -8.28 1.56 11.77
CA VAL A 23 -7.65 2.31 10.67
C VAL A 23 -7.73 1.46 9.42
N LEU A 24 -8.69 1.76 8.56
CA LEU A 24 -8.77 1.12 7.27
C LEU A 24 -8.05 2.01 6.27
N SER A 25 -6.85 1.60 5.87
CA SER A 25 -6.22 2.03 4.63
C SER A 25 -6.96 1.49 3.39
N GLN A 26 -8.29 1.37 3.46
CA GLN A 26 -9.14 0.56 2.58
C GLN A 26 -9.11 0.95 1.09
N ASP A 27 -8.51 2.09 0.76
CA ASP A 27 -8.41 2.59 -0.61
C ASP A 27 -6.94 2.60 -1.07
N TYR A 28 -6.32 1.43 -1.17
CA TYR A 28 -5.11 1.31 -1.97
C TYR A 28 -5.47 1.35 -3.45
N ASN A 29 -4.85 2.26 -4.18
CA ASN A 29 -4.99 2.32 -5.63
C ASN A 29 -3.61 2.22 -6.29
N ILE A 30 -3.49 1.29 -7.22
CA ILE A 30 -2.30 1.11 -8.05
C ILE A 30 -2.58 1.71 -9.41
N ILE A 31 -1.81 2.73 -9.77
CA ILE A 31 -1.91 3.40 -11.06
C ILE A 31 -0.67 3.01 -11.85
N GLU A 32 -0.84 2.11 -12.80
CA GLU A 32 0.23 1.71 -13.72
C GLU A 32 0.19 2.60 -14.96
N VAL A 33 1.29 3.28 -15.24
CA VAL A 33 1.53 3.98 -16.50
C VAL A 33 2.84 3.51 -17.11
N GLU A 34 3.12 3.90 -18.36
CA GLU A 34 4.27 3.37 -19.11
C GLU A 34 5.62 3.54 -18.39
N ASN A 35 5.81 4.65 -17.66
CA ASN A 35 7.10 5.02 -17.09
C ASN A 35 7.15 4.94 -15.57
N TYR A 36 6.04 4.63 -14.89
CA TYR A 36 6.01 4.49 -13.44
C TYR A 36 4.78 3.72 -12.98
N THR A 37 4.86 3.16 -11.77
CA THR A 37 3.71 2.72 -11.00
C THR A 37 3.54 3.65 -9.82
N ALA A 38 2.34 4.20 -9.63
CA ALA A 38 2.02 4.96 -8.43
C ALA A 38 1.16 4.12 -7.48
N ILE A 39 1.51 4.11 -6.20
CA ILE A 39 0.70 3.53 -5.14
C ILE A 39 0.13 4.68 -4.31
N GLN A 40 -1.18 4.75 -4.29
CA GLN A 40 -1.95 5.74 -3.54
C GLN A 40 -2.62 5.04 -2.36
N PHE A 41 -2.62 5.67 -1.18
CA PHE A 41 -3.34 5.19 -0.01
C PHE A 41 -3.82 6.33 0.88
N ARG A 42 -4.78 6.03 1.76
CA ARG A 42 -5.36 6.97 2.70
C ARG A 42 -5.19 6.50 4.13
N ILE A 43 -4.98 7.44 5.04
CA ILE A 43 -5.06 7.22 6.49
C ILE A 43 -6.25 8.02 6.98
N LYS A 44 -7.27 7.32 7.49
CA LYS A 44 -8.47 7.96 8.05
C LYS A 44 -8.47 7.79 9.56
N ASN A 45 -8.60 8.91 10.26
CA ASN A 45 -8.71 8.92 11.71
C ASN A 45 -10.19 8.84 12.10
N TYR A 46 -10.58 7.71 12.67
CA TYR A 46 -11.93 7.47 13.15
C TYR A 46 -12.12 7.77 14.64
N GLU A 47 -11.04 8.14 15.32
CA GLU A 47 -11.04 8.46 16.74
C GLU A 47 -11.57 9.89 16.96
N GLU A 48 -12.03 10.16 18.18
CA GLU A 48 -12.61 11.46 18.55
C GLU A 48 -11.55 12.56 18.74
N GLU A 49 -10.27 12.19 18.77
CA GLU A 49 -9.14 13.10 18.95
C GLU A 49 -8.21 13.13 17.74
N LYS A 50 -7.36 14.18 17.67
CA LYS A 50 -6.27 14.22 16.68
C LYS A 50 -5.22 13.18 17.07
N LEU A 51 -4.69 12.46 16.09
CA LEU A 51 -3.68 11.44 16.31
C LEU A 51 -2.52 11.58 15.34
N ASN A 52 -1.34 11.17 15.79
CA ASN A 52 -0.20 11.01 14.92
C ASN A 52 -0.18 9.59 14.34
N TYR A 53 0.17 9.51 13.07
CA TYR A 53 0.38 8.29 12.33
C TYR A 53 1.75 8.37 11.68
N SER A 54 2.39 7.21 11.54
CA SER A 54 3.57 7.09 10.71
C SER A 54 3.38 5.97 9.71
N TYR A 55 4.13 6.02 8.61
CA TYR A 55 4.22 4.90 7.70
C TYR A 55 5.62 4.74 7.14
N LEU A 56 5.97 3.50 6.87
CA LEU A 56 7.19 3.10 6.19
C LEU A 56 6.84 2.55 4.82
N VAL A 57 7.64 2.93 3.82
CA VAL A 57 7.62 2.36 2.48
C VAL A 57 8.89 1.55 2.31
N LEU A 58 8.73 0.25 2.10
CA LEU A 58 9.83 -0.69 1.92
C LEU A 58 9.85 -1.17 0.47
N VAL A 59 11.02 -1.19 -0.15
CA VAL A 59 11.27 -1.83 -1.45
C VAL A 59 12.19 -3.02 -1.19
N ASN A 60 11.71 -4.24 -1.47
CA ASN A 60 12.44 -5.48 -1.18
C ASN A 60 12.98 -5.50 0.26
N GLU A 61 12.09 -5.25 1.23
CA GLU A 61 12.37 -5.24 2.68
C GLU A 61 13.27 -4.09 3.17
N SER A 62 13.79 -3.25 2.28
CA SER A 62 14.59 -2.07 2.66
C SER A 62 13.72 -0.82 2.72
N VAL A 63 13.78 -0.08 3.83
CA VAL A 63 13.06 1.19 3.98
C VAL A 63 13.61 2.22 2.98
N VAL A 64 12.73 2.79 2.16
CA VAL A 64 13.05 3.83 1.17
C VAL A 64 12.36 5.16 1.44
N ASP A 65 11.25 5.16 2.18
CA ASP A 65 10.64 6.39 2.71
C ASP A 65 10.01 6.12 4.07
N GLU A 66 10.03 7.14 4.91
CA GLU A 66 9.40 7.18 6.22
C GLU A 66 8.72 8.54 6.39
N ARG A 67 7.45 8.52 6.81
CA ARG A 67 6.67 9.74 6.97
C ARG A 67 5.85 9.71 8.25
N ASN A 68 5.72 10.89 8.84
CA ASN A 68 4.86 11.16 9.98
C ASN A 68 3.79 12.17 9.57
N THR A 69 2.57 11.97 10.04
CA THR A 69 1.44 12.86 9.75
C THR A 69 0.49 12.92 10.94
N THR A 70 -0.09 14.10 11.19
CA THR A 70 -1.15 14.27 12.19
C THR A 70 -2.48 14.34 11.47
N VAL A 71 -3.42 13.49 11.85
CA VAL A 71 -4.77 13.46 11.27
C VAL A 71 -5.77 13.87 12.36
N ILE A 72 -6.50 14.97 12.12
CA ILE A 72 -7.57 15.42 13.02
C ILE A 72 -8.69 14.39 13.12
N ALA A 73 -9.51 14.46 14.18
CA ALA A 73 -10.68 13.60 14.36
C ALA A 73 -11.60 13.63 13.12
N GLY A 74 -11.98 12.46 12.61
CA GLY A 74 -12.77 12.30 11.38
C GLY A 74 -12.03 12.67 10.07
N GLY A 75 -10.79 13.15 10.17
CA GLY A 75 -9.97 13.62 9.05
C GLY A 75 -9.40 12.47 8.21
N THR A 76 -8.87 12.83 7.04
CA THR A 76 -8.21 11.90 6.14
C THR A 76 -6.95 12.51 5.58
N TYR A 77 -5.86 11.74 5.62
CA TYR A 77 -4.61 12.04 4.97
C TYR A 77 -4.46 11.15 3.73
N LEU A 78 -3.94 11.71 2.64
CA LEU A 78 -3.70 11.01 1.37
C LEU A 78 -2.22 11.03 1.05
N SER A 79 -1.67 9.87 0.68
CA SER A 79 -0.31 9.75 0.17
C SER A 79 -0.27 9.08 -1.19
N VAL A 80 0.69 9.49 -2.01
CA VAL A 80 0.97 8.91 -3.33
C VAL A 80 2.48 8.72 -3.46
N HIS A 81 2.90 7.51 -3.76
CA HIS A 81 4.29 7.14 -3.98
C HIS A 81 4.50 6.72 -5.42
N TYR A 82 5.52 7.28 -6.07
CA TYR A 82 5.84 6.99 -7.46
C TYR A 82 7.08 6.09 -7.54
N PHE A 83 6.92 4.94 -8.19
CA PHE A 83 7.97 3.95 -8.38
C PHE A 83 8.32 3.88 -9.86
N TYR A 84 9.58 4.17 -10.15
CA TYR A 84 10.09 4.22 -11.51
C TYR A 84 10.91 2.94 -11.82
N PRO A 85 10.67 2.27 -12.96
CA PRO A 85 11.34 1.00 -13.30
C PRO A 85 12.86 1.11 -13.27
N GLU A 86 13.43 2.23 -13.73
CA GLU A 86 14.87 2.46 -13.76
C GLU A 86 15.51 2.63 -12.38
N LYS A 87 14.71 2.89 -11.34
CA LYS A 87 15.18 3.06 -9.96
C LYS A 87 14.99 1.81 -9.12
N VAL A 88 13.84 1.14 -9.26
CA VAL A 88 13.47 0.02 -8.37
C VAL A 88 13.45 -1.34 -9.06
N GLY A 89 13.44 -1.38 -10.40
CA GLY A 89 13.28 -2.62 -11.15
C GLY A 89 12.00 -3.38 -10.76
N ASN A 90 12.01 -4.70 -10.95
CA ASN A 90 10.96 -5.53 -10.37
C ASN A 90 11.18 -5.66 -8.86
N ALA A 91 10.17 -5.34 -8.07
CA ALA A 91 10.28 -5.29 -6.62
C ALA A 91 8.98 -5.67 -5.93
N ASN A 92 9.06 -5.92 -4.62
CA ASN A 92 7.90 -5.95 -3.74
C ASN A 92 7.93 -4.66 -2.92
N VAL A 93 6.87 -3.86 -3.02
CA VAL A 93 6.68 -2.66 -2.22
C VAL A 93 5.79 -2.98 -1.04
N THR A 94 6.28 -2.80 0.18
CA THR A 94 5.48 -2.98 1.39
C THR A 94 5.22 -1.63 2.04
N ILE A 95 3.98 -1.39 2.45
CA ILE A 95 3.60 -0.22 3.25
C ILE A 95 3.23 -0.73 4.63
N LEU A 96 3.91 -0.20 5.65
CA LEU A 96 3.61 -0.45 7.06
C LEU A 96 3.07 0.84 7.65
N MET A 97 1.92 0.78 8.33
CA MET A 97 1.32 1.94 8.99
C MET A 97 1.31 1.74 10.49
N PHE A 98 1.61 2.80 11.23
CA PHE A 98 1.66 2.80 12.68
C PHE A 98 0.79 3.93 13.21
N LYS A 99 0.12 3.67 14.33
CA LYS A 99 -0.58 4.67 15.13
C LYS A 99 0.33 5.07 16.28
N GLU A 100 0.28 6.33 16.69
CA GLU A 100 1.00 6.81 17.88
C GLU A 100 0.74 5.92 19.10
N GLY A 101 1.83 5.48 19.74
CA GLY A 101 1.78 4.61 20.92
C GLY A 101 1.80 3.11 20.59
N GLU A 102 1.59 2.71 19.34
CA GLU A 102 1.67 1.30 18.91
C GLU A 102 3.09 0.96 18.46
N LEU A 103 3.59 -0.20 18.87
CA LEU A 103 4.89 -0.73 18.45
C LEU A 103 4.79 -1.56 17.17
N ASP A 104 3.68 -2.26 17.00
CA ASP A 104 3.39 -3.08 15.83
C ASP A 104 2.61 -2.28 14.77
N PRO A 105 2.77 -2.59 13.48
CA PRO A 105 1.99 -1.93 12.44
C PRO A 105 0.51 -2.25 12.61
N ILE A 106 -0.31 -1.20 12.62
CA ILE A 106 -1.78 -1.30 12.65
C ILE A 106 -2.34 -1.74 11.29
N ASP A 107 -1.54 -1.58 10.22
CA ASP A 107 -1.87 -2.05 8.88
C ASP A 107 -0.60 -2.35 8.09
N GLN A 108 -0.69 -3.34 7.20
CA GLN A 108 0.39 -3.78 6.34
C GLN A 108 -0.16 -4.31 5.01
N ILE A 109 0.42 -3.83 3.91
CA ILE A 109 0.15 -4.38 2.59
C ILE A 109 1.42 -4.47 1.76
N THR A 110 1.46 -5.45 0.84
CA THR A 110 2.58 -5.65 -0.07
C THR A 110 2.08 -5.73 -1.52
N PHE A 111 2.71 -4.94 -2.40
CA PHE A 111 2.42 -4.84 -3.81
C PHE A 111 3.59 -5.39 -4.63
N PRO A 112 3.37 -6.43 -5.47
CA PRO A 112 4.37 -6.84 -6.44
C PRO A 112 4.40 -5.86 -7.61
N LEU A 113 5.48 -5.08 -7.73
CA LEU A 113 5.73 -4.24 -8.89
C LEU A 113 6.41 -5.05 -9.99
N ARG A 114 5.75 -5.15 -11.15
CA ARG A 114 6.26 -5.86 -12.33
C ARG A 114 6.19 -4.93 -13.53
N PHE A 115 7.33 -4.32 -13.87
CA PHE A 115 7.41 -3.45 -15.02
C PHE A 115 7.56 -4.30 -16.29
N LYS A 116 6.78 -3.99 -17.32
CA LYS A 116 6.99 -4.62 -18.63
C LYS A 116 8.32 -4.11 -19.17
N ASN A 117 9.22 -5.01 -19.55
CA ASN A 117 10.41 -4.64 -20.30
C ASN A 117 9.96 -4.05 -21.64
N THR A 118 9.98 -2.73 -21.76
CA THR A 118 9.98 -2.06 -23.05
C THR A 118 11.38 -2.25 -23.63
N THR A 119 11.60 -3.37 -24.33
CA THR A 119 12.68 -3.45 -25.31
C THR A 119 12.47 -2.31 -26.29
N ALA A 120 13.37 -1.32 -26.23
CA ALA A 120 13.52 -0.28 -27.24
C ALA A 120 14.04 -0.87 -28.56
#